data_AF-A0A5N0T876-F1
#
_entry.id   AF-A0A5N0T876-F1
#
_cell.length_a   1.000
_cell.length_b   1.000
_cell.length_c   1.000
_cell.angle_alpha   90.00
_cell.angle_beta   90.00
_cell.angle_gamma   90.00
#
_symmetry.space_group_name_H-M   'P 1'
#
loop_
_entity.id
_entity.type
_entity.pdbx_description
1 polymer ?
#
loop_
_entity_poly.entity_id
_entity_poly.type
_entity_poly.pdbx_seq_one_letter_code
_entity_poly.pdbx_strand_id
1 'polypeptide(L)'
;MSTTELVPRRPIGGIVAVWIVALLAGLTIGIFVSPDARLTWMSIAMGGCLIMAFGVQLAYGRAQRFIHRVALSTLGALLVLGVISAAFGLAALMTAVV
;
A
#
# COMPACT_ATOMS: atom_id res chain seq x y z
N MET A 1 -17.57 30.83 19.99
CA MET A 1 -17.04 30.88 18.61
C MET A 1 -17.54 29.65 17.86
N SER A 2 -18.51 29.81 16.96
CA SER A 2 -18.90 28.77 16.01
C SER A 2 -17.89 28.80 14.85
N THR A 3 -16.93 27.88 14.87
CA THR A 3 -15.99 27.73 13.75
C THR A 3 -16.77 27.30 12.52
N THR A 4 -16.82 28.17 11.53
CA THR A 4 -17.31 27.87 10.19
C THR A 4 -16.51 26.69 9.62
N GLU A 5 -17.19 25.56 9.41
CA GLU A 5 -16.67 24.40 8.69
C GLU A 5 -16.35 24.83 7.24
N LEU A 6 -15.10 25.23 7.01
CA LEU A 6 -14.54 25.44 5.68
C LEU A 6 -14.45 24.06 5.01
N VAL A 7 -15.35 23.78 4.05
CA VAL A 7 -15.40 22.66 3.10
C VAL A 7 -14.55 21.44 3.51
N PRO A 8 -15.17 20.30 3.89
CA PRO A 8 -14.43 19.08 4.22
C PRO A 8 -13.45 18.68 3.12
N ARG A 9 -12.16 19.05 3.25
CA ARG A 9 -11.11 18.59 2.35
C ARG A 9 -10.97 17.10 2.60
N ARG A 10 -11.48 16.29 1.68
CA ARG A 10 -11.64 14.85 1.88
C ARG A 10 -10.28 14.22 2.24
N PRO A 11 -10.13 13.60 3.41
CA PRO A 11 -8.85 13.02 3.89
C PRO A 11 -8.48 11.70 3.16
N ILE A 12 -9.14 11.40 2.05
CA ILE A 12 -9.05 10.12 1.33
C ILE A 12 -7.84 10.09 0.39
N GLY A 13 -7.37 11.26 -0.08
CA GLY A 13 -6.28 11.36 -1.05
C GLY A 13 -4.98 10.70 -0.59
N GLY A 14 -4.61 10.87 0.68
CA GLY A 14 -3.41 10.26 1.23
C GLY A 14 -3.47 8.73 1.32
N ILE A 15 -4.66 8.17 1.51
CA ILE A 15 -4.87 6.71 1.61
C ILE A 15 -4.71 6.07 0.23
N VAL A 16 -5.38 6.64 -0.77
CA VAL A 16 -5.32 6.16 -2.16
C VAL A 16 -3.92 6.30 -2.74
N ALA A 17 -3.18 7.35 -2.38
CA ALA A 17 -1.79 7.52 -2.82
C ALA A 17 -0.89 6.36 -2.40
N VAL A 18 -1.02 5.87 -1.15
CA VAL A 18 -0.26 4.71 -0.66
C VAL A 18 -0.60 3.45 -1.44
N TRP A 19 -1.86 3.27 -1.83
CA TRP A 19 -2.28 2.10 -2.61
C TRP A 19 -1.71 2.12 -4.02
N ILE A 20 -1.68 3.29 -4.66
CA ILE A 20 -1.05 3.46 -5.99
C ILE A 20 0.44 3.13 -5.89
N VAL A 21 1.13 3.62 -4.86
CA VAL A 21 2.55 3.29 -4.63
C VAL A 21 2.76 1.79 -4.42
N ALA A 22 1.92 1.15 -3.61
CA ALA A 22 1.97 -0.30 -3.38
C ALA A 22 1.75 -1.09 -4.68
N LEU A 23 0.81 -0.67 -5.52
CA LEU A 23 0.54 -1.27 -6.82
C LEU A 23 1.76 -1.19 -7.74
N LEU A 24 2.34 0.00 -7.88
CA LEU A 24 3.52 0.23 -8.71
C LEU A 24 4.73 -0.56 -8.20
N ALA A 25 4.96 -0.58 -6.88
CA ALA A 25 6.04 -1.36 -6.29
C ALA A 25 5.87 -2.86 -6.53
N GLY A 26 4.66 -3.40 -6.28
CA GLY A 26 4.36 -4.81 -6.50
C GLY A 26 4.51 -5.24 -7.95
N LEU A 27 4.05 -4.42 -8.90
CA LEU A 27 4.23 -4.65 -10.34
C LEU A 27 5.71 -4.62 -10.74
N THR A 28 6.47 -3.63 -10.26
CA THR A 28 7.90 -3.50 -10.54
C THR A 28 8.66 -4.73 -10.02
N ILE A 29 8.41 -5.12 -8.78
CA ILE A 29 9.01 -6.33 -8.21
C ILE A 29 8.60 -7.56 -9.01
N GLY A 30 7.33 -7.63 -9.42
CA GLY A 30 6.82 -8.78 -10.12
C GLY A 30 7.34 -9.00 -11.54
N ILE A 31 7.75 -7.92 -12.20
CA ILE A 31 8.26 -7.93 -13.57
C ILE A 31 9.79 -8.04 -13.60
N PHE A 32 10.49 -7.35 -12.69
CA PHE A 32 11.94 -7.20 -12.77
C PHE A 32 12.73 -8.11 -11.82
N VAL A 33 12.12 -8.67 -10.76
CA VAL A 33 12.83 -9.47 -9.75
C VAL A 33 12.69 -10.96 -10.03
N SER A 34 13.78 -11.70 -9.87
CA SER A 34 13.79 -13.16 -10.01
C SER A 34 12.85 -13.84 -8.98
N PRO A 35 12.27 -15.01 -9.32
CA PRO A 35 11.31 -15.69 -8.44
C PRO A 35 11.83 -15.93 -7.02
N ASP A 36 13.11 -16.29 -6.88
CA ASP A 36 13.72 -16.64 -5.59
C ASP A 36 13.81 -15.46 -4.62
N ALA A 37 14.05 -14.25 -5.13
CA ALA A 37 14.19 -13.05 -4.31
C ALA A 37 12.87 -12.29 -4.14
N ARG A 38 11.84 -12.65 -4.91
CA ARG A 38 10.61 -11.87 -5.04
C ARG A 38 9.85 -11.70 -3.72
N LEU A 39 9.75 -12.75 -2.90
CA LEU A 39 9.07 -12.69 -1.61
C LEU A 39 9.78 -11.75 -0.63
N THR A 40 11.12 -11.75 -0.65
CA THR A 40 11.94 -10.82 0.15
C THR A 40 11.67 -9.38 -0.26
N TRP A 41 11.70 -9.09 -1.57
CA TRP A 41 11.43 -7.74 -2.08
C TRP A 41 9.99 -7.28 -1.86
N MET A 42 8.99 -8.17 -1.97
CA MET A 42 7.59 -7.88 -1.61
C MET A 42 7.45 -7.49 -0.13
N SER A 43 8.17 -8.17 0.75
CA SER A 43 8.18 -7.88 2.19
C SER A 43 8.82 -6.50 2.48
N ILE A 44 9.90 -6.17 1.76
CA ILE A 44 10.54 -4.85 1.84
C ILE A 44 9.57 -3.75 1.34
N ALA A 45 8.88 -3.98 0.21
CA ALA A 45 7.90 -3.04 -0.31
C ALA A 45 6.74 -2.82 0.68
N MET A 46 6.29 -3.86 1.37
CA MET A 46 5.28 -3.76 2.42
C MET A 46 5.75 -2.87 3.58
N GLY A 47 7.00 -3.06 4.04
CA GLY A 47 7.61 -2.19 5.04
C GLY A 47 7.73 -0.72 4.57
N GLY A 48 8.13 -0.51 3.31
CA GLY A 48 8.17 0.82 2.71
C GLY A 48 6.80 1.50 2.63
N CYS A 49 5.75 0.76 2.26
CA CYS A 49 4.38 1.26 2.22
C CYS A 49 3.87 1.66 3.61
N LEU A 50 4.24 0.91 4.66
CA LEU A 50 3.90 1.27 6.04
C LEU A 50 4.54 2.60 6.44
N ILE A 51 5.84 2.79 6.18
CA ILE A 51 6.56 4.04 6.48
C ILE A 51 5.96 5.20 5.68
N MET A 52 5.66 4.98 4.39
CA MET A 52 5.02 5.97 3.53
C MET A 52 3.64 6.37 4.06
N ALA A 53 2.83 5.40 4.52
CA ALA A 53 1.54 5.67 5.13
C ALA A 53 1.67 6.55 6.38
N PHE A 54 2.64 6.29 7.24
CA PHE A 54 2.94 7.18 8.37
C PHE A 54 3.34 8.59 7.90
N GLY A 55 4.27 8.70 6.95
CA GLY A 55 4.74 10.00 6.43
C GLY A 55 3.61 10.85 5.82
N VAL A 56 2.78 10.24 4.97
CA VAL A 56 1.64 10.91 4.32
C VAL A 56 0.61 11.38 5.36
N GLN A 57 0.33 10.56 6.38
CA GLN A 57 -0.65 10.93 7.40
C GLN A 57 -0.11 11.98 8.38
N LEU A 58 1.19 11.98 8.67
CA LEU A 58 1.86 13.03 9.45
C LEU A 58 1.82 14.38 8.72
N ALA A 59 2.10 14.40 7.42
CA ALA A 59 2.04 15.61 6.60
C ALA A 59 0.64 16.25 6.56
N TYR A 60 -0.42 15.46 6.76
CA TYR A 60 -1.81 15.96 6.83
C TYR A 60 -2.16 16.67 8.16
N GLY A 61 -1.33 16.57 9.20
CA GLY A 61 -1.40 17.41 10.40
C GLY A 61 -2.66 17.28 11.29
N ARG A 62 -3.52 16.28 11.08
CA ARG A 62 -4.73 16.06 11.91
C ARG A 62 -4.65 14.77 12.73
N ALA A 63 -4.56 14.90 14.05
CA ALA A 63 -4.57 13.79 15.00
C ALA A 63 -5.91 13.01 15.03
N GLN A 64 -7.03 13.68 14.74
CA GLN A 64 -8.36 13.05 14.70
C GLN A 64 -8.35 11.87 13.71
N ARG A 65 -8.63 10.64 14.16
CA ARG A 65 -8.67 9.40 13.35
C ARG A 65 -7.36 9.04 12.61
N PHE A 66 -6.21 9.52 13.10
CA PHE A 66 -4.89 9.20 12.51
C PHE A 66 -4.66 7.69 12.39
N ILE A 67 -4.82 6.96 13.49
CA ILE A 67 -4.61 5.50 13.54
C ILE A 67 -5.52 4.78 12.54
N HIS A 68 -6.78 5.17 12.43
CA HIS A 68 -7.71 4.55 11.47
C HIS A 68 -7.28 4.77 10.02
N ARG A 69 -6.78 5.96 9.66
CA ARG A 69 -6.32 6.23 8.29
C ARG A 69 -5.00 5.53 7.98
N VAL A 70 -4.08 5.46 8.94
CA VAL A 70 -2.83 4.68 8.81
C VAL A 70 -3.18 3.20 8.63
N ALA A 71 -4.02 2.65 9.51
CA ALA A 71 -4.46 1.26 9.42
C ALA A 71 -5.12 0.96 8.06
N LEU A 72 -6.01 1.83 7.57
CA LEU A 72 -6.66 1.64 6.27
C LEU A 72 -5.67 1.74 5.09
N SER A 73 -4.68 2.62 5.18
CA SER A 73 -3.62 2.75 4.16
C SER A 73 -2.75 1.50 4.12
N THR A 74 -2.31 1.02 5.29
CA THR A 74 -1.49 -0.18 5.44
C THR A 74 -2.25 -1.44 5.03
N LEU A 75 -3.51 -1.59 5.43
CA LEU A 75 -4.35 -2.72 5.03
C LEU A 75 -4.56 -2.75 3.51
N GLY A 76 -4.81 -1.60 2.88
CA GLY A 76 -4.94 -1.57 1.43
C GLY A 76 -3.62 -1.86 0.71
N ALA A 77 -2.48 -1.39 1.21
CA ALA A 77 -1.17 -1.78 0.68
C ALA A 77 -0.92 -3.29 0.82
N LEU A 78 -1.25 -3.87 1.98
CA LEU A 78 -1.17 -5.32 2.22
C LEU A 78 -2.03 -6.09 1.22
N LEU A 79 -3.27 -5.65 0.99
CA LEU A 79 -4.17 -6.28 0.04
C LEU A 79 -3.64 -6.19 -1.39
N VAL A 80 -3.17 -5.02 -1.82
CA VAL A 80 -2.62 -4.83 -3.17
C VAL A 80 -1.39 -5.73 -3.39
N LEU A 81 -0.42 -5.68 -2.49
CA LEU A 81 0.79 -6.49 -2.58
C LEU A 81 0.48 -7.99 -2.46
N GLY A 82 -0.44 -8.36 -1.56
CA GLY A 82 -0.89 -9.74 -1.37
C GLY A 82 -1.57 -10.32 -2.61
N VAL A 83 -2.47 -9.55 -3.25
CA VAL A 83 -3.13 -9.96 -4.50
C VAL A 83 -2.11 -10.12 -5.63
N ILE A 84 -1.18 -9.20 -5.78
CA ILE A 84 -0.11 -9.31 -6.78
C ILE A 84 0.75 -10.54 -6.48
N SER A 85 1.18 -10.73 -5.24
CA SER A 85 1.98 -11.89 -4.84
C SER A 85 1.24 -13.21 -5.10
N ALA A 86 -0.05 -13.28 -4.79
CA ALA A 86 -0.89 -14.45 -5.04
C ALA A 86 -1.03 -14.73 -6.54
N ALA A 87 -1.30 -13.72 -7.36
CA ALA A 87 -1.45 -13.88 -8.81
C ALA A 87 -0.20 -14.49 -9.45
N PHE A 88 0.99 -14.00 -9.10
CA PHE A 88 2.23 -14.53 -9.64
C PHE A 88 2.63 -15.87 -9.01
N GLY A 89 2.35 -16.10 -7.73
CA GLY A 89 2.52 -17.41 -7.12
C GLY A 89 1.65 -18.48 -7.80
N LEU A 90 0.39 -18.14 -8.10
CA LEU A 90 -0.53 -19.01 -8.81
C LEU A 90 -0.07 -19.28 -10.26
N ALA A 91 0.39 -18.24 -10.97
CA ALA A 91 0.95 -18.38 -12.30
C ALA A 91 2.17 -19.33 -12.32
N ALA A 92 3.07 -19.20 -11.34
CA ALA A 92 4.22 -20.07 -11.20
C ALA A 92 3.83 -21.53 -10.94
N LEU A 93 2.80 -21.77 -10.13
CA LEU A 93 2.26 -23.12 -9.89
C LEU A 93 1.65 -23.72 -11.16
N MET A 94 0.90 -22.93 -11.93
CA MET A 94 0.31 -23.40 -13.20
C MET A 94 1.39 -23.79 -14.21
N THR A 95 2.47 -23.00 -14.32
CA THR A 95 3.59 -23.35 -15.21
C THR A 95 4.40 -24.55 -14.74
N ALA A 96 4.39 -24.88 -13.44
CA ALA A 96 5.11 -26.04 -12.93
C ALA A 96 4.37 -27.37 -13.14
N VAL A 97 3.06 -27.32 -13.40
CA VAL A 97 2.20 -28.51 -13.57
C VAL A 97 2.04 -28.93 -15.04
N VAL A 98 2.33 -28.04 -15.98
CA VAL A 98 2.29 -28.28 -17.44
C VAL A 98 3.66 -28.71 -17.93
#